data_AF-A0A1A8TRH5-F1
#
_entry.id   AF-A0A1A8TRH5-F1
#
_cell.length_a   1.000
_cell.length_b   1.000
_cell.length_c   1.000
_cell.angle_alpha   90.00
_cell.angle_beta   90.00
_cell.angle_gamma   90.00
#
_symmetry.space_group_name_H-M   'P 1'
#
loop_
_entity.id
_entity.type
_entity.pdbx_description
1 polymer ?
#
loop_
_entity_poly.entity_id
_entity_poly.type
_entity_poly.pdbx_seq_one_letter_code
_entity_poly.pdbx_strand_id
1 'polypeptide(L)'
;MAQTYIVVDQLKDWSAFLPSDHVITFPQYLSLTTKVNDRTRIINLCKSSRYLSDGYYCSLLAESRGHNVMPSVRTLNDLNKKALYDIELSQWLPSLAQKLGTPAEPTTIKGHAVFGNTLQPELKEFARKLFEKFPSPVIEFTLSYKKQWQVKSLKATSHQVLDDAEETLFAEALDGFSSKVWNKARKSRSIKFDLAMLVNPEESLPPSDKQALKKFVQAGKQLGIQVDIIGPKDIVRLPEYDGLFIRETTNIDHHTYQFAKKAEANGLVVMDDPQSIMRCTNKVYLADLFNTHKVPSPKTRIIHKGESNIEDTLEQHISYPMVVKIPDGAFSKGVLKAQDRAELTKCLDELFKKSSLLLVQEYLYTEFDWRIGILNNKPIFACRYYMVKNHWQIYQHGESKSESGGFDTLPTFEVPRRVLQAAIAATKPPLLRPSRLVMVYMASM
;
A
#
# COMPACT_ATOMS: atom_id res chain seq x y z
N MET A 1 3.66 12.97 -16.69
CA MET A 1 4.82 12.17 -16.26
C MET A 1 5.38 12.81 -15.03
N ALA A 2 5.63 12.03 -13.99
CA ALA A 2 6.35 12.51 -12.82
C ALA A 2 7.80 12.85 -13.18
N GLN A 3 8.17 14.14 -13.09
CA GLN A 3 9.53 14.62 -13.26
C GLN A 3 10.26 14.66 -11.92
N THR A 4 11.54 14.31 -11.89
CA THR A 4 12.39 14.42 -10.70
C THR A 4 13.52 15.41 -10.96
N TYR A 5 13.70 16.37 -10.06
CA TYR A 5 14.85 17.27 -10.03
C TYR A 5 15.62 17.10 -8.71
N ILE A 6 16.94 17.19 -8.81
CA ILE A 6 17.84 17.29 -7.68
C ILE A 6 18.31 18.73 -7.59
N VAL A 7 18.07 19.37 -6.44
CA VAL A 7 18.44 20.77 -6.23
C VAL A 7 19.65 20.85 -5.33
N VAL A 8 20.71 21.51 -5.81
CA VAL A 8 21.97 21.77 -5.08
C VAL A 8 22.26 23.27 -5.01
N ASP A 9 23.19 23.69 -4.15
CA ASP A 9 23.61 25.10 -4.10
C ASP A 9 24.55 25.42 -5.27
N GLN A 10 25.54 24.55 -5.52
CA GLN A 10 26.47 24.69 -6.63
C GLN A 10 26.57 23.37 -7.40
N LEU A 11 26.65 23.43 -8.74
CA LEU A 11 26.81 22.21 -9.57
C LEU A 11 28.10 21.43 -9.26
N LYS A 12 29.13 22.11 -8.74
CA LYS A 12 30.37 21.46 -8.27
C LYS A 12 30.13 20.53 -7.08
N ASP A 13 29.08 20.75 -6.30
CA ASP A 13 28.72 19.90 -5.17
C ASP A 13 28.26 18.49 -5.62
N TRP A 14 28.00 18.33 -6.92
CA TRP A 14 27.63 17.08 -7.58
C TRP A 14 28.81 16.43 -8.34
N SER A 15 30.03 16.99 -8.30
CA SER A 15 31.10 16.52 -9.19
C SER A 15 31.60 15.10 -8.91
N ALA A 16 31.40 14.60 -7.69
CA ALA A 16 31.73 13.22 -7.30
C ALA A 16 30.78 12.18 -7.94
N PHE A 17 29.67 12.64 -8.52
CA PHE A 17 28.59 11.83 -9.05
C PHE A 17 28.53 11.89 -10.57
N LEU A 18 27.89 10.91 -11.21
CA LEU A 18 27.68 10.91 -12.65
C LEU A 18 26.88 12.18 -13.07
N PRO A 19 27.30 12.90 -14.13
CA PRO A 19 26.56 14.04 -14.64
C PRO A 19 25.13 13.66 -15.03
N SER A 20 24.16 14.43 -14.52
CA SER A 20 22.74 14.20 -14.77
C SER A 20 22.04 15.52 -15.11
N ASP A 21 21.21 15.50 -16.16
CA ASP A 21 20.40 16.66 -16.58
C ASP A 21 19.29 16.99 -15.56
N HIS A 22 19.08 16.12 -14.57
CA HIS A 22 18.12 16.32 -13.49
C HIS A 22 18.66 17.16 -12.33
N VAL A 23 19.96 17.49 -12.33
CA VAL A 23 20.60 18.28 -11.29
C VAL A 23 20.59 19.76 -11.67
N ILE A 24 19.97 20.58 -10.84
CA ILE A 24 19.82 22.02 -11.04
C ILE A 24 20.23 22.78 -9.77
N THR A 25 20.60 24.05 -9.93
CA THR A 25 20.84 24.92 -8.78
C THR A 25 19.54 25.52 -8.24
N PHE A 26 19.52 25.96 -6.98
CA PHE A 26 18.35 26.65 -6.42
C PHE A 26 17.91 27.88 -7.25
N PRO A 27 18.82 28.76 -7.73
CA PRO A 27 18.45 29.85 -8.65
C PRO A 27 17.81 29.36 -9.96
N GLN A 28 18.31 28.26 -10.55
CA GLN A 28 17.69 27.67 -11.74
C GLN A 28 16.28 27.17 -11.43
N TYR A 29 16.09 26.52 -10.28
CA TYR A 29 14.77 26.07 -9.82
C TYR A 29 13.80 27.24 -9.58
N LEU A 30 14.26 28.36 -9.02
CA LEU A 30 13.46 29.59 -8.87
C LEU A 30 12.93 30.08 -10.22
N SER A 31 13.80 30.11 -11.24
CA SER A 31 13.46 30.55 -12.60
C SER A 31 12.61 29.54 -13.41
N LEU A 32 12.43 28.33 -12.90
CA LEU A 32 11.76 27.26 -13.62
C LEU A 32 10.26 27.57 -13.74
N THR A 33 9.80 27.76 -14.98
CA THR A 33 8.37 27.94 -15.28
C THR A 33 7.70 26.57 -15.32
N THR A 34 7.16 26.11 -14.19
CA THR A 34 6.34 24.89 -14.15
C THR A 34 4.91 25.16 -14.60
N LYS A 35 4.34 24.23 -15.38
CA LYS A 35 2.91 24.23 -15.67
C LYS A 35 2.16 23.68 -14.45
N VAL A 36 0.96 24.20 -14.21
CA VAL A 36 0.09 23.87 -13.06
C VAL A 36 -0.25 22.37 -12.92
N ASN A 37 -0.01 21.55 -13.95
CA ASN A 37 -0.37 20.13 -13.98
C ASN A 37 0.81 19.14 -14.08
N ASP A 38 2.06 19.62 -14.02
CA ASP A 38 3.21 18.73 -14.07
C ASP A 38 3.54 18.21 -12.66
N ARG A 39 3.27 16.92 -12.42
CA ARG A 39 3.71 16.22 -11.20
C ARG A 39 5.23 16.28 -11.14
N THR A 40 5.74 17.06 -10.20
CA THR A 40 7.18 17.31 -10.07
C THR A 40 7.63 16.90 -8.69
N ARG A 41 8.75 16.20 -8.62
CA ARG A 41 9.41 15.75 -7.40
C ARG A 41 10.75 16.47 -7.26
N ILE A 42 11.04 16.98 -6.07
CA ILE A 42 12.27 17.68 -5.74
C ILE A 42 13.02 16.90 -4.65
N ILE A 43 14.26 16.50 -4.94
CA ILE A 43 15.21 16.01 -3.95
C ILE A 43 16.13 17.18 -3.63
N ASN A 44 15.93 17.77 -2.45
CA ASN A 44 16.66 18.94 -2.01
C ASN A 44 17.94 18.51 -1.27
N LEU A 45 19.08 18.79 -1.89
CA LEU A 45 20.44 18.51 -1.40
C LEU A 45 21.23 19.79 -1.16
N CYS A 46 20.55 20.92 -0.95
CA CYS A 46 21.18 22.16 -0.53
C CYS A 46 21.96 21.94 0.79
N LYS A 47 23.09 22.63 0.95
CA LYS A 47 24.03 22.43 2.06
C LYS A 47 23.42 22.73 3.43
N SER A 48 22.55 23.74 3.48
CA SER A 48 21.91 24.20 4.70
C SER A 48 20.40 24.05 4.63
N SER A 49 19.86 23.39 5.64
CA SER A 49 18.41 23.18 5.87
C SER A 49 17.85 24.09 6.98
N ARG A 50 18.63 25.08 7.44
CA ARG A 50 18.24 26.01 8.52
C ARG A 50 17.14 26.96 8.05
N TYR A 51 16.36 27.47 9.01
CA TYR A 51 15.35 28.49 8.71
C TYR A 51 15.97 29.68 7.94
N LEU A 52 15.31 30.11 6.87
CA LEU A 52 15.75 31.16 5.93
C LEU A 52 17.00 30.82 5.07
N SER A 53 17.45 29.56 5.01
CA SER A 53 18.47 29.13 4.05
C SER A 53 17.89 28.84 2.67
N ASP A 54 18.76 28.73 1.66
CA ASP A 54 18.39 28.28 0.31
C ASP A 54 17.68 26.93 0.33
N GLY A 55 18.16 25.98 1.13
CA GLY A 55 17.49 24.68 1.31
C GLY A 55 16.09 24.81 1.91
N TYR A 56 15.88 25.70 2.89
CA TYR A 56 14.55 25.95 3.44
C TYR A 56 13.61 26.57 2.40
N TYR A 57 14.07 27.58 1.66
CA TYR A 57 13.29 28.23 0.62
C TYR A 57 13.01 27.31 -0.57
N CYS A 58 13.93 26.39 -0.91
CA CYS A 58 13.72 25.36 -1.92
C CYS A 58 12.51 24.48 -1.57
N SER A 59 12.47 23.96 -0.35
CA SER A 59 11.34 23.15 0.13
C SER A 59 10.04 23.96 0.19
N LEU A 60 10.09 25.21 0.69
CA LEU A 60 8.92 26.08 0.77
C LEU A 60 8.34 26.41 -0.61
N LEU A 61 9.21 26.77 -1.55
CA LEU A 61 8.81 27.07 -2.93
C LEU A 61 8.22 25.83 -3.60
N ALA A 62 8.84 24.67 -3.42
CA ALA A 62 8.33 23.43 -3.99
C ALA A 62 6.92 23.09 -3.47
N GLU A 63 6.68 23.20 -2.17
CA GLU A 63 5.34 23.01 -1.60
C GLU A 63 4.33 24.04 -2.14
N SER A 64 4.73 25.31 -2.26
CA SER A 64 3.86 26.37 -2.81
C SER A 64 3.45 26.11 -4.26
N ARG A 65 4.30 25.41 -5.02
CA ARG A 65 4.05 24.99 -6.41
C ARG A 65 3.31 23.65 -6.51
N GLY A 66 2.99 23.01 -5.39
CA GLY A 66 2.38 21.68 -5.36
C GLY A 66 3.33 20.55 -5.77
N HIS A 67 4.64 20.80 -5.78
CA HIS A 67 5.65 19.78 -6.06
C HIS A 67 5.89 18.90 -4.82
N ASN A 68 6.17 17.62 -5.02
CA ASN A 68 6.54 16.72 -3.93
C ASN A 68 8.02 16.92 -3.58
N VAL A 69 8.33 17.54 -2.45
CA VAL A 69 9.71 17.82 -2.05
C VAL A 69 10.17 16.96 -0.86
N MET A 70 11.44 16.56 -0.92
CA MET A 70 12.12 15.87 0.16
C MET A 70 13.47 16.53 0.47
N PRO A 71 13.71 17.00 1.71
CA PRO A 71 12.77 17.04 2.83
C PRO A 71 11.69 18.12 2.67
N SER A 72 10.50 17.87 3.23
CA SER A 72 9.40 18.85 3.29
C SER A 72 9.68 19.95 4.33
N VAL A 73 9.03 21.11 4.24
CA VAL A 73 9.15 22.19 5.24
C VAL A 73 8.73 21.68 6.61
N ARG A 74 7.68 20.86 6.65
CA ARG A 74 7.24 20.18 7.86
C ARG A 74 8.35 19.28 8.42
N THR A 75 8.96 18.43 7.60
CA THR A 75 10.07 17.55 8.02
C THR A 75 11.25 18.35 8.57
N LEU A 76 11.61 19.46 7.92
CA LEU A 76 12.67 20.35 8.41
C LEU A 76 12.33 20.95 9.78
N ASN A 77 11.09 21.40 9.97
CA ASN A 77 10.62 21.95 11.24
C ASN A 77 10.57 20.89 12.35
N ASP A 78 10.10 19.68 12.02
CA ASP A 78 10.00 18.55 12.95
C ASP A 78 11.40 18.12 13.42
N LEU A 79 12.38 18.04 12.53
CA LEU A 79 13.78 17.71 12.87
C LEU A 79 14.48 18.81 13.68
N ASN A 80 14.10 20.08 13.52
CA ASN A 80 14.70 21.20 14.25
C ASN A 80 14.22 21.30 15.72
N LYS A 81 13.12 20.65 16.09
CA LYS A 81 12.52 20.77 17.43
C LYS A 81 12.50 19.41 18.15
N LYS A 82 13.40 19.26 19.13
CA LYS A 82 13.53 18.02 19.92
C LYS A 82 12.21 17.50 20.50
N ALA A 83 11.41 18.39 21.06
CA ALA A 83 10.13 18.02 21.68
C ALA A 83 9.15 17.34 20.70
N LEU A 84 9.26 17.59 19.38
CA LEU A 84 8.34 17.04 18.39
C LEU A 84 8.64 15.59 18.04
N TYR A 85 9.93 15.21 17.99
CA TYR A 85 10.32 13.85 17.63
C TYR A 85 10.52 12.93 18.85
N ASP A 86 10.75 13.47 20.06
CA ASP A 86 11.11 12.65 21.22
C ASP A 86 10.03 11.62 21.60
N ILE A 87 8.76 12.03 21.55
CA ILE A 87 7.61 11.16 21.84
C ILE A 87 7.56 9.98 20.87
N GLU A 88 7.75 10.25 19.59
CA GLU A 88 7.64 9.23 18.55
C GLU A 88 8.84 8.27 18.57
N LEU A 89 10.04 8.81 18.75
CA LEU A 89 11.26 8.01 18.83
C LEU A 89 11.30 7.15 20.10
N SER A 90 10.67 7.60 21.18
CA SER A 90 10.62 6.84 22.44
C SER A 90 10.04 5.43 22.26
N GLN A 91 9.12 5.26 21.30
CA GLN A 91 8.51 3.97 21.00
C GLN A 91 9.48 2.99 20.31
N TRP A 92 10.53 3.49 19.66
CA TRP A 92 11.50 2.67 18.92
C TRP A 92 12.72 2.31 19.76
N LEU A 93 12.99 3.08 20.82
CA LEU A 93 14.14 2.89 21.72
C LEU A 93 14.21 1.48 22.35
N PRO A 94 13.10 0.81 22.74
CA PRO A 94 13.18 -0.54 23.30
C PRO A 94 13.74 -1.57 22.31
N SER A 95 13.27 -1.53 21.06
CA SER A 95 13.76 -2.43 19.98
C SER A 95 15.21 -2.13 19.62
N LEU A 96 15.58 -0.85 19.61
CA LEU A 96 16.95 -0.41 19.40
C LEU A 96 17.89 -0.87 20.52
N ALA A 97 17.44 -0.77 21.77
CA ALA A 97 18.20 -1.19 22.95
C ALA A 97 18.48 -2.69 22.96
N GLN A 98 17.55 -3.53 22.47
CA GLN A 98 17.79 -4.96 22.32
C GLN A 98 18.94 -5.27 21.35
N LYS A 99 19.09 -4.46 20.28
CA LYS A 99 20.14 -4.65 19.27
C LYS A 99 21.48 -4.07 19.68
N LEU A 100 21.48 -2.88 20.29
CA LEU A 100 22.71 -2.21 20.75
C LEU A 100 23.22 -2.74 22.11
N GLY A 101 22.38 -3.48 22.84
CA GLY A 101 22.70 -3.97 24.18
C GLY A 101 22.78 -2.86 25.23
N THR A 102 23.32 -3.22 26.39
CA THR A 102 23.57 -2.30 27.53
C THR A 102 25.08 -2.11 27.71
N PRO A 103 25.63 -0.98 27.24
CA PRO A 103 27.02 -0.62 27.52
C PRO A 103 27.32 -0.58 29.03
N ALA A 104 28.53 -0.99 29.42
CA ALA A 104 28.97 -0.93 30.81
C ALA A 104 29.17 0.53 31.30
N GLU A 105 29.54 1.42 30.39
CA GLU A 105 29.75 2.84 30.66
C GLU A 105 28.85 3.73 29.78
N PRO A 106 28.54 4.97 30.22
CA PRO A 106 27.82 5.92 29.40
C PRO A 106 28.55 6.19 28.07
N THR A 107 27.88 5.93 26.96
CA THR A 107 28.45 6.10 25.61
C THR A 107 27.57 6.96 24.73
N THR A 108 28.15 7.54 23.69
CA THR A 108 27.44 8.31 22.66
C THR A 108 27.81 7.77 21.29
N ILE A 109 26.81 7.38 20.52
CA ILE A 109 26.95 6.93 19.13
C ILE A 109 26.46 8.05 18.23
N LYS A 110 27.30 8.47 17.29
CA LYS A 110 26.92 9.34 16.18
C LYS A 110 26.95 8.54 14.89
N GLY A 111 26.02 8.80 13.99
CA GLY A 111 26.01 8.20 12.67
C GLY A 111 25.01 8.87 11.74
N HIS A 112 25.05 8.45 10.47
CA HIS A 112 24.16 8.95 9.44
C HIS A 112 23.18 7.87 8.98
N ALA A 113 21.94 8.30 8.74
CA ALA A 113 20.94 7.55 7.99
C ALA A 113 20.80 8.19 6.60
N VAL A 114 21.18 7.45 5.56
CA VAL A 114 21.24 7.88 4.17
C VAL A 114 20.13 7.20 3.39
N PHE A 115 19.07 7.94 3.03
CA PHE A 115 17.81 7.41 2.48
C PHE A 115 17.26 6.18 3.24
N GLY A 116 17.47 6.15 4.56
CA GLY A 116 17.05 5.04 5.44
C GLY A 116 18.02 3.86 5.54
N ASN A 117 19.18 3.93 4.90
CA ASN A 117 20.28 2.99 5.05
C ASN A 117 21.36 3.54 5.99
N THR A 118 22.18 2.66 6.54
CA THR A 118 23.32 3.01 7.39
C THR A 118 24.36 1.88 7.31
N LEU A 119 25.63 2.20 7.55
CA LEU A 119 26.72 1.23 7.53
C LEU A 119 26.66 0.25 8.72
N GLN A 120 26.02 0.64 9.83
CA GLN A 120 25.92 -0.18 11.04
C GLN A 120 24.71 -1.14 10.98
N PRO A 121 24.92 -2.47 10.92
CA PRO A 121 23.82 -3.43 10.76
C PRO A 121 22.75 -3.36 11.86
N GLU A 122 23.17 -3.07 13.10
CA GLU A 122 22.31 -2.98 14.29
C GLU A 122 21.31 -1.83 14.17
N LEU A 123 21.71 -0.75 13.48
CA LEU A 123 20.93 0.48 13.30
C LEU A 123 20.06 0.46 12.04
N LYS A 124 20.12 -0.58 11.21
CA LYS A 124 19.42 -0.63 9.91
C LYS A 124 17.91 -0.43 10.03
N GLU A 125 17.28 -1.02 11.03
CA GLU A 125 15.83 -0.85 11.24
C GLU A 125 15.48 0.57 11.72
N PHE A 126 16.34 1.14 12.56
CA PHE A 126 16.17 2.50 13.08
C PHE A 126 16.34 3.53 11.97
N ALA A 127 17.39 3.42 11.14
CA ALA A 127 17.61 4.26 9.97
C ALA A 127 16.40 4.23 9.01
N ARG A 128 15.85 3.04 8.74
CA ARG A 128 14.65 2.90 7.91
C ARG A 128 13.44 3.61 8.51
N LYS A 129 13.13 3.36 9.78
CA LYS A 129 12.00 4.01 10.48
C LYS A 129 12.15 5.54 10.52
N LEU A 130 13.38 6.03 10.72
CA LEU A 130 13.69 7.45 10.64
C LEU A 130 13.34 8.03 9.27
N PHE A 131 13.74 7.38 8.18
CA PHE A 131 13.48 7.86 6.82
C PHE A 131 12.00 7.80 6.43
N GLU A 132 11.28 6.76 6.84
CA GLU A 132 9.84 6.64 6.62
C GLU A 132 9.06 7.78 7.29
N LYS A 133 9.51 8.18 8.48
CA LYS A 133 8.86 9.21 9.29
C LYS A 133 9.30 10.63 8.95
N PHE A 134 10.60 10.80 8.73
CA PHE A 134 11.24 12.07 8.38
C PHE A 134 11.94 11.90 7.02
N PRO A 135 11.21 11.94 5.89
CA PRO A 135 11.82 11.81 4.58
C PRO A 135 12.87 12.89 4.34
N SER A 136 14.15 12.50 4.40
CA SER A 136 15.29 13.38 4.21
C SER A 136 16.44 12.56 3.60
N PRO A 137 17.19 13.09 2.61
CA PRO A 137 18.30 12.37 1.97
C PRO A 137 19.35 11.88 2.97
N VAL A 138 19.75 12.75 3.90
CA VAL A 138 20.70 12.41 4.97
C VAL A 138 20.16 12.94 6.29
N ILE A 139 20.14 12.08 7.31
CA ILE A 139 19.83 12.44 8.69
C ILE A 139 21.03 12.06 9.56
N GLU A 140 21.65 13.06 10.17
CA GLU A 140 22.59 12.84 11.27
C GLU A 140 21.79 12.53 12.53
N PHE A 141 22.12 11.42 13.19
CA PHE A 141 21.56 11.06 14.49
C PHE A 141 22.66 10.94 15.55
N THR A 142 22.31 11.33 16.77
CA THR A 142 23.17 11.11 17.95
C THR A 142 22.36 10.37 19.01
N LEU A 143 22.79 9.17 19.34
CA LEU A 143 22.24 8.34 20.41
C LEU A 143 23.15 8.45 21.63
N SER A 144 22.57 8.55 22.82
CA SER A 144 23.33 8.51 24.07
C SER A 144 22.78 7.44 24.99
N TYR A 145 23.67 6.64 25.56
CA TYR A 145 23.35 5.69 26.61
C TYR A 145 23.81 6.24 27.96
N LYS A 146 22.91 6.21 28.95
CA LYS A 146 23.24 6.46 30.36
C LYS A 146 22.75 5.29 31.22
N LYS A 147 21.44 5.28 31.49
CA LYS A 147 20.70 4.13 32.07
C LYS A 147 19.82 3.44 31.04
N GLN A 148 19.43 4.19 30.02
CA GLN A 148 18.66 3.75 28.86
C GLN A 148 19.18 4.51 27.64
N TRP A 149 18.99 3.94 26.45
CA TRP A 149 19.25 4.63 25.20
C TRP A 149 18.29 5.80 25.03
N GLN A 150 18.80 6.93 24.56
CA GLN A 150 18.04 8.13 24.27
C GLN A 150 18.53 8.79 22.99
N VAL A 151 17.62 9.41 22.24
CA VAL A 151 18.00 10.23 21.08
C VAL A 151 18.39 11.62 21.58
N LYS A 152 19.68 11.96 21.44
CA LYS A 152 20.20 13.26 21.85
C LYS A 152 19.82 14.35 20.85
N SER A 153 20.04 14.09 19.57
CA SER A 153 19.73 15.00 18.45
C SER A 153 19.48 14.24 17.14
N LEU A 154 18.58 14.79 16.32
CA LEU A 154 18.41 14.46 14.91
C LEU A 154 18.55 15.72 14.08
N LYS A 155 19.22 15.67 12.93
CA LYS A 155 19.38 16.81 12.02
C LYS A 155 19.39 16.37 10.57
N ALA A 156 18.70 17.10 9.70
CA ALA A 156 18.88 16.97 8.26
C ALA A 156 20.21 17.62 7.86
N THR A 157 21.11 16.86 7.24
CA THR A 157 22.45 17.32 6.85
C THR A 157 22.68 17.11 5.35
N SER A 158 23.79 17.66 4.84
CA SER A 158 24.24 17.51 3.46
C SER A 158 25.03 16.22 3.27
N HIS A 159 25.01 15.67 2.06
CA HIS A 159 25.85 14.53 1.67
C HIS A 159 27.35 14.84 1.73
N GLN A 160 27.75 16.12 1.71
CA GLN A 160 29.16 16.55 1.78
C GLN A 160 29.83 16.32 3.14
N VAL A 161 29.05 15.99 4.18
CA VAL A 161 29.57 15.70 5.52
C VAL A 161 29.91 14.21 5.69
N LEU A 162 29.50 13.38 4.72
CA LEU A 162 29.71 11.94 4.72
C LEU A 162 31.18 11.61 4.44
N ASP A 163 31.65 10.51 5.03
CA ASP A 163 32.96 9.93 4.68
C ASP A 163 32.89 9.11 3.38
N ASP A 164 34.04 8.66 2.84
CA ASP A 164 34.11 7.93 1.57
C ASP A 164 33.19 6.68 1.52
N ALA A 165 33.03 5.98 2.65
CA ALA A 165 32.19 4.80 2.73
C ALA A 165 30.70 5.17 2.74
N GLU A 166 30.34 6.23 3.47
CA GLU A 166 29.00 6.80 3.50
C GLU A 166 28.62 7.49 2.18
N GLU A 167 29.56 8.09 1.45
CA GLU A 167 29.35 8.62 0.10
C GLU A 167 29.04 7.50 -0.90
N THR A 168 29.73 6.36 -0.79
CA THR A 168 29.41 5.17 -1.58
C THR A 168 28.00 4.68 -1.26
N LEU A 169 27.64 4.60 0.03
CA LEU A 169 26.29 4.25 0.47
C LEU A 169 25.25 5.25 -0.05
N PHE A 170 25.59 6.54 -0.11
CA PHE A 170 24.72 7.59 -0.66
C PHE A 170 24.45 7.37 -2.15
N ALA A 171 25.48 7.09 -2.95
CA ALA A 171 25.32 6.82 -4.37
C ALA A 171 24.41 5.60 -4.61
N GLU A 172 24.65 4.51 -3.90
CA GLU A 172 23.85 3.28 -3.98
C GLU A 172 22.41 3.49 -3.53
N ALA A 173 22.21 4.17 -2.39
CA ALA A 173 20.90 4.42 -1.83
C ALA A 173 20.07 5.39 -2.70
N LEU A 174 20.72 6.39 -3.30
CA LEU A 174 20.10 7.32 -4.24
C LEU A 174 19.65 6.60 -5.52
N ASP A 175 20.46 5.69 -6.06
CA ASP A 175 20.09 4.85 -7.22
C ASP A 175 18.88 3.97 -6.90
N GLY A 176 18.90 3.28 -5.74
CA GLY A 176 17.76 2.48 -5.29
C GLY A 176 16.50 3.29 -4.99
N PHE A 177 16.66 4.53 -4.51
CA PHE A 177 15.55 5.41 -4.15
C PHE A 177 14.88 6.07 -5.36
N SER A 178 15.67 6.40 -6.38
CA SER A 178 15.18 7.10 -7.57
C SER A 178 15.94 6.62 -8.80
N SER A 179 15.35 5.65 -9.50
CA SER A 179 15.86 5.12 -10.77
C SER A 179 16.04 6.19 -11.85
N LYS A 180 15.33 7.32 -11.70
CA LYS A 180 15.38 8.48 -12.61
C LYS A 180 16.63 9.35 -12.48
N VAL A 181 17.44 9.22 -11.42
CA VAL A 181 18.56 10.15 -11.18
C VAL A 181 19.71 9.96 -12.17
N TRP A 182 20.04 8.70 -12.47
CA TRP A 182 21.20 8.35 -13.31
C TRP A 182 20.83 7.96 -14.73
N ASN A 183 19.52 7.87 -15.02
CA ASN A 183 19.04 7.61 -16.36
C ASN A 183 19.33 8.83 -17.25
N LYS A 184 20.56 8.90 -17.79
CA LYS A 184 20.91 9.69 -18.98
C LYS A 184 19.78 9.51 -19.96
N ALA A 185 19.00 10.57 -20.21
CA ALA A 185 17.78 10.59 -21.03
C ALA A 185 17.79 9.46 -22.06
N ARG A 186 17.32 8.27 -21.63
CA ARG A 186 17.47 7.10 -22.48
C ARG A 186 16.48 7.39 -23.59
N LYS A 187 16.97 7.38 -24.83
CA LYS A 187 16.20 7.45 -26.07
C LYS A 187 15.19 6.30 -26.21
N SER A 188 14.47 5.92 -25.16
CA SER A 188 13.30 5.07 -25.24
C SER A 188 12.10 5.97 -25.51
N ARG A 189 11.94 6.37 -26.78
CA ARG A 189 10.75 7.10 -27.26
C ARG A 189 9.43 6.36 -26.98
N SER A 190 9.47 5.14 -26.43
CA SER A 190 8.29 4.32 -26.17
C SER A 190 7.75 4.39 -24.73
N ILE A 191 8.55 4.75 -23.70
CA ILE A 191 8.04 4.77 -22.31
C ILE A 191 7.37 6.11 -22.01
N LYS A 192 6.10 6.05 -21.60
CA LYS A 192 5.20 7.20 -21.37
C LYS A 192 4.78 7.35 -19.92
N PHE A 193 4.80 6.26 -19.14
CA PHE A 193 4.30 6.25 -17.76
C PHE A 193 5.09 5.30 -16.87
N ASP A 194 5.19 5.64 -15.60
CA ASP A 194 5.78 4.80 -14.55
C ASP A 194 4.70 4.26 -13.61
N LEU A 195 4.70 2.95 -13.37
CA LEU A 195 3.74 2.26 -12.51
C LEU A 195 4.47 1.51 -11.40
N ALA A 196 4.16 1.85 -10.15
CA ALA A 196 4.60 1.07 -9.00
C ALA A 196 3.68 -0.15 -8.81
N MET A 197 4.25 -1.34 -8.72
CA MET A 197 3.52 -2.58 -8.40
C MET A 197 3.92 -3.07 -7.02
N LEU A 198 3.06 -2.86 -6.01
CA LEU A 198 3.30 -3.30 -4.63
C LEU A 198 3.13 -4.82 -4.54
N VAL A 199 4.20 -5.51 -4.14
CA VAL A 199 4.23 -6.95 -3.93
C VAL A 199 4.89 -7.24 -2.59
N ASN A 200 4.28 -8.09 -1.77
CA ASN A 200 4.90 -8.62 -0.57
C ASN A 200 5.41 -10.05 -0.81
N PRO A 201 6.74 -10.25 -0.91
CA PRO A 201 7.33 -11.57 -1.12
C PRO A 201 7.08 -12.56 0.03
N GLU A 202 6.73 -12.05 1.22
CA GLU A 202 6.52 -12.83 2.44
C GLU A 202 5.04 -13.23 2.63
N GLU A 203 4.12 -12.74 1.77
CA GLU A 203 2.71 -13.11 1.83
C GLU A 203 2.53 -14.60 1.46
N SER A 204 1.87 -15.37 2.34
CA SER A 204 1.72 -16.82 2.14
C SER A 204 0.76 -17.18 1.01
N LEU A 205 -0.26 -16.35 0.77
CA LEU A 205 -1.29 -16.54 -0.25
C LEU A 205 -1.40 -15.28 -1.11
N PRO A 206 -0.37 -14.96 -1.93
CA PRO A 206 -0.36 -13.73 -2.70
C PRO A 206 -1.41 -13.76 -3.83
N PRO A 207 -2.00 -12.62 -4.20
CA PRO A 207 -3.01 -12.56 -5.25
C PRO A 207 -2.45 -12.78 -6.67
N SER A 208 -1.12 -12.87 -6.82
CA SER A 208 -0.44 -13.16 -8.08
C SER A 208 0.80 -14.02 -7.87
N ASP A 209 0.99 -15.00 -8.74
CA ASP A 209 2.23 -15.77 -8.80
C ASP A 209 3.35 -15.02 -9.55
N LYS A 210 4.58 -15.54 -9.45
CA LYS A 210 5.77 -14.95 -10.10
C LYS A 210 5.67 -14.87 -11.62
N GLN A 211 4.97 -15.80 -12.27
CA GLN A 211 4.80 -15.81 -13.72
C GLN A 211 3.83 -14.71 -14.16
N ALA A 212 2.73 -14.52 -13.43
CA ALA A 212 1.76 -13.45 -13.64
C ALA A 212 2.41 -12.07 -13.51
N LEU A 213 3.23 -11.86 -12.47
CA LEU A 213 3.97 -10.61 -12.28
C LEU A 213 4.93 -10.32 -13.46
N LYS A 214 5.68 -11.33 -13.92
CA LYS A 214 6.58 -11.20 -15.09
C LYS A 214 5.81 -10.86 -16.36
N LYS A 215 4.68 -11.52 -16.61
CA LYS A 215 3.81 -11.25 -17.77
C LYS A 215 3.26 -9.81 -17.72
N PHE A 216 2.86 -9.34 -16.54
CA PHE A 216 2.37 -7.97 -16.36
C PHE A 216 3.45 -6.93 -16.66
N VAL A 217 4.67 -7.12 -16.16
CA VAL A 217 5.82 -6.24 -16.46
C VAL A 217 6.13 -6.24 -17.97
N GLN A 218 6.07 -7.40 -18.63
CA GLN A 218 6.28 -7.50 -20.09
C GLN A 218 5.19 -6.77 -20.89
N ALA A 219 3.92 -6.92 -20.50
CA ALA A 219 2.80 -6.22 -21.11
C ALA A 219 2.92 -4.70 -20.92
N GLY A 220 3.34 -4.24 -19.74
CA GLY A 220 3.65 -2.84 -19.48
C GLY A 220 4.70 -2.30 -20.47
N LYS A 221 5.82 -3.00 -20.64
CA LYS A 221 6.88 -2.60 -21.59
C LYS A 221 6.37 -2.45 -23.02
N GLN A 222 5.52 -3.37 -23.49
CA GLN A 222 4.91 -3.30 -24.83
C GLN A 222 4.01 -2.08 -25.02
N LEU A 223 3.36 -1.63 -23.94
CA LEU A 223 2.48 -0.46 -23.92
C LEU A 223 3.20 0.85 -23.58
N GLY A 224 4.52 0.81 -23.35
CA GLY A 224 5.26 1.99 -22.95
C GLY A 224 5.06 2.36 -21.48
N ILE A 225 4.78 1.41 -20.62
CA ILE A 225 4.66 1.59 -19.17
C ILE A 225 5.84 0.89 -18.51
N GLN A 226 6.68 1.64 -17.80
CA GLN A 226 7.70 1.05 -16.94
C GLN A 226 7.02 0.59 -15.65
N VAL A 227 7.08 -0.71 -15.38
CA VAL A 227 6.49 -1.31 -14.17
C VAL A 227 7.61 -1.71 -13.23
N ASP A 228 7.70 -1.04 -12.08
CA ASP A 228 8.68 -1.34 -11.04
C ASP A 228 8.00 -2.08 -9.88
N ILE A 229 8.57 -3.22 -9.51
CA ILE A 229 8.10 -3.98 -8.35
C ILE A 229 8.66 -3.32 -7.10
N ILE A 230 7.76 -2.89 -6.21
CA ILE A 230 8.11 -2.26 -4.94
C ILE A 230 7.59 -3.10 -3.78
N GLY A 231 8.26 -3.04 -2.63
CA GLY A 231 7.90 -3.75 -1.42
C GLY A 231 7.23 -2.86 -0.37
N PRO A 232 6.81 -3.44 0.77
CA PRO A 232 6.16 -2.72 1.87
C PRO A 232 6.99 -1.55 2.45
N LYS A 233 8.31 -1.54 2.24
CA LYS A 233 9.26 -0.54 2.75
C LYS A 233 9.47 0.64 1.79
N ASP A 234 8.96 0.55 0.56
CA ASP A 234 9.20 1.54 -0.50
C ASP A 234 8.17 2.68 -0.54
N ILE A 235 7.37 2.85 0.52
CA ILE A 235 6.26 3.82 0.57
C ILE A 235 6.71 5.27 0.34
N VAL A 236 7.98 5.59 0.61
CA VAL A 236 8.55 6.94 0.40
C VAL A 236 8.86 7.20 -1.08
N ARG A 237 8.97 6.15 -1.90
CA ARG A 237 9.25 6.25 -3.35
C ARG A 237 8.02 6.53 -4.20
N LEU A 238 6.80 6.38 -3.65
CA LEU A 238 5.54 6.58 -4.39
C LEU A 238 5.48 7.86 -5.25
N PRO A 239 5.99 9.03 -4.82
CA PRO A 239 5.95 10.24 -5.65
C PRO A 239 6.72 10.17 -6.97
N GLU A 240 7.58 9.16 -7.17
CA GLU A 240 8.29 8.92 -8.44
C GLU A 240 7.36 8.41 -9.55
N TYR A 241 6.23 7.81 -9.20
CA TYR A 241 5.39 7.05 -10.14
C TYR A 241 4.14 7.83 -10.59
N ASP A 242 3.62 7.46 -11.75
CA ASP A 242 2.35 7.99 -12.27
C ASP A 242 1.14 7.21 -11.72
N GLY A 243 1.33 5.95 -11.32
CA GLY A 243 0.30 5.09 -10.75
C GLY A 243 0.81 4.06 -9.74
N LEU A 244 -0.13 3.48 -9.00
CA LEU A 244 0.09 2.38 -8.05
C LEU A 244 -0.86 1.22 -8.38
N PHE A 245 -0.33 0.01 -8.43
CA PHE A 245 -1.08 -1.23 -8.51
C PHE A 245 -0.72 -2.15 -7.34
N ILE A 246 -1.71 -2.54 -6.53
CA ILE A 246 -1.48 -3.36 -5.34
C ILE A 246 -1.68 -4.84 -5.69
N ARG A 247 -0.62 -5.65 -5.56
CA ARG A 247 -0.62 -7.11 -5.73
C ARG A 247 -0.31 -7.79 -4.40
N GLU A 248 -1.05 -7.38 -3.38
CA GLU A 248 -1.05 -7.94 -2.03
C GLU A 248 -2.48 -7.88 -1.48
N THR A 249 -2.85 -8.76 -0.55
CA THR A 249 -4.18 -8.70 0.07
C THR A 249 -4.42 -7.35 0.75
N THR A 250 -5.47 -6.65 0.33
CA THR A 250 -5.82 -5.34 0.87
C THR A 250 -6.61 -5.46 2.17
N ASN A 251 -6.25 -4.64 3.17
CA ASN A 251 -6.98 -4.54 4.43
C ASN A 251 -6.88 -3.10 4.99
N ILE A 252 -7.87 -2.64 5.75
CA ILE A 252 -7.96 -1.29 6.31
C ILE A 252 -6.84 -1.05 7.32
N ASP A 253 -6.59 -2.00 8.21
CA ASP A 253 -5.52 -1.93 9.21
C ASP A 253 -4.23 -2.61 8.69
N HIS A 254 -3.75 -2.15 7.53
CA HIS A 254 -2.60 -2.75 6.86
C HIS A 254 -1.86 -1.73 5.99
N HIS A 255 -0.59 -1.99 5.66
CA HIS A 255 0.20 -1.05 4.86
C HIS A 255 -0.38 -0.85 3.46
N THR A 256 -1.07 -1.85 2.90
CA THR A 256 -1.74 -1.73 1.59
C THR A 256 -2.71 -0.56 1.54
N TYR A 257 -3.49 -0.32 2.61
CA TYR A 257 -4.36 0.86 2.71
C TYR A 257 -3.57 2.17 2.88
N GLN A 258 -2.46 2.15 3.61
CA GLN A 258 -1.57 3.31 3.75
C GLN A 258 -0.94 3.71 2.41
N PHE A 259 -0.49 2.73 1.62
CA PHE A 259 0.00 2.92 0.26
C PHE A 259 -1.07 3.53 -0.65
N ALA A 260 -2.29 2.98 -0.62
CA ALA A 260 -3.40 3.51 -1.41
C ALA A 260 -3.71 4.98 -1.04
N LYS A 261 -3.77 5.31 0.26
CA LYS A 261 -4.04 6.68 0.75
C LYS A 261 -2.93 7.63 0.36
N LYS A 262 -1.66 7.21 0.50
CA LYS A 262 -0.51 8.04 0.15
C LYS A 262 -0.43 8.25 -1.36
N ALA A 263 -0.67 7.22 -2.16
CA ALA A 263 -0.69 7.35 -3.61
C ALA A 263 -1.80 8.31 -4.07
N GLU A 264 -3.02 8.19 -3.53
CA GLU A 264 -4.12 9.12 -3.82
C GLU A 264 -3.77 10.56 -3.41
N ALA A 265 -3.18 10.77 -2.24
CA ALA A 265 -2.74 12.09 -1.78
C ALA A 265 -1.64 12.70 -2.66
N ASN A 266 -0.82 11.87 -3.31
CA ASN A 266 0.21 12.29 -4.26
C ASN A 266 -0.33 12.41 -5.71
N GLY A 267 -1.64 12.24 -5.93
CA GLY A 267 -2.25 12.36 -7.25
C GLY A 267 -1.94 11.22 -8.21
N LEU A 268 -1.52 10.05 -7.70
CA LEU A 268 -1.29 8.85 -8.52
C LEU A 268 -2.62 8.25 -8.99
N VAL A 269 -2.58 7.58 -10.15
CA VAL A 269 -3.65 6.66 -10.53
C VAL A 269 -3.52 5.40 -9.69
N VAL A 270 -4.43 5.22 -8.73
CA VAL A 270 -4.40 4.05 -7.82
C VAL A 270 -5.36 2.99 -8.34
N MET A 271 -4.87 1.79 -8.64
CA MET A 271 -5.68 0.57 -8.66
C MET A 271 -5.74 0.03 -7.22
N ASP A 272 -6.91 -0.43 -6.79
CA ASP A 272 -7.19 -0.79 -5.39
C ASP A 272 -7.10 0.41 -4.43
N ASP A 273 -8.03 1.35 -4.59
CA ASP A 273 -7.99 2.61 -3.88
C ASP A 273 -8.54 2.58 -2.47
N PRO A 274 -8.29 3.63 -1.66
CA PRO A 274 -8.71 3.62 -0.28
C PRO A 274 -10.21 3.45 -0.08
N GLN A 275 -11.06 4.10 -0.90
CA GLN A 275 -12.50 3.93 -0.77
C GLN A 275 -12.91 2.51 -1.15
N SER A 276 -12.38 1.96 -2.26
CA SER A 276 -12.69 0.59 -2.65
C SER A 276 -12.20 -0.43 -1.62
N ILE A 277 -11.00 -0.28 -1.05
CA ILE A 277 -10.49 -1.15 0.03
C ILE A 277 -11.48 -1.10 1.21
N MET A 278 -11.78 0.10 1.72
CA MET A 278 -12.68 0.27 2.88
C MET A 278 -14.06 -0.34 2.65
N ARG A 279 -14.61 -0.23 1.43
CA ARG A 279 -15.93 -0.75 1.10
C ARG A 279 -15.92 -2.25 0.87
N CYS A 280 -14.95 -2.75 0.11
CA CYS A 280 -14.90 -4.16 -0.30
C CYS A 280 -14.42 -5.10 0.81
N THR A 281 -13.65 -4.63 1.79
CA THR A 281 -13.23 -5.44 2.94
C THR A 281 -14.36 -5.65 3.94
N ASN A 282 -15.38 -4.78 3.94
CA ASN A 282 -16.49 -4.85 4.88
C ASN A 282 -17.75 -5.48 4.24
N LYS A 283 -18.03 -6.74 4.59
CA LYS A 283 -19.21 -7.45 4.05
C LYS A 283 -20.55 -6.85 4.47
N VAL A 284 -20.64 -6.23 5.65
CA VAL A 284 -21.87 -5.54 6.10
C VAL A 284 -22.14 -4.37 5.17
N TYR A 285 -21.11 -3.58 4.92
CA TYR A 285 -21.20 -2.43 4.03
C TYR A 285 -21.59 -2.85 2.61
N LEU A 286 -20.98 -3.90 2.06
CA LEU A 286 -21.36 -4.45 0.75
C LEU A 286 -22.80 -4.98 0.71
N ALA A 287 -23.25 -5.71 1.72
CA ALA A 287 -24.59 -6.26 1.78
C ALA A 287 -25.66 -5.16 1.79
N ASP A 288 -25.46 -4.12 2.62
CA ASP A 288 -26.35 -2.96 2.69
C ASP A 288 -26.38 -2.17 1.37
N LEU A 289 -25.21 -1.98 0.76
CA LEU A 289 -25.09 -1.34 -0.55
C LEU A 289 -25.80 -2.13 -1.66
N PHE A 290 -25.63 -3.45 -1.71
CA PHE A 290 -26.27 -4.29 -2.73
C PHE A 290 -27.79 -4.27 -2.58
N ASN A 291 -28.29 -4.31 -1.34
CA ASN A 291 -29.72 -4.18 -1.07
C ASN A 291 -30.26 -2.80 -1.51
N THR A 292 -29.59 -1.73 -1.11
CA THR A 292 -29.98 -0.34 -1.44
C THR A 292 -30.02 -0.10 -2.95
N HIS A 293 -29.05 -0.63 -3.69
CA HIS A 293 -28.93 -0.46 -5.14
C HIS A 293 -29.56 -1.59 -5.96
N LYS A 294 -30.28 -2.52 -5.31
CA LYS A 294 -30.97 -3.65 -5.96
C LYS A 294 -30.03 -4.48 -6.84
N VAL A 295 -28.77 -4.63 -6.41
CA VAL A 295 -27.82 -5.54 -7.03
C VAL A 295 -28.27 -6.96 -6.70
N PRO A 296 -28.43 -7.86 -7.70
CA PRO A 296 -28.81 -9.24 -7.43
C PRO A 296 -27.78 -9.92 -6.52
N SER A 297 -28.21 -10.31 -5.32
CA SER A 297 -27.40 -11.00 -4.32
C SER A 297 -28.27 -11.97 -3.52
N PRO A 298 -27.68 -13.01 -2.90
CA PRO A 298 -28.44 -13.90 -2.05
C PRO A 298 -29.08 -13.14 -0.89
N LYS A 299 -30.27 -13.59 -0.45
CA LYS A 299 -30.96 -13.02 0.73
C LYS A 299 -30.01 -12.99 1.91
N THR A 300 -29.80 -11.80 2.45
CA THR A 300 -28.81 -11.55 3.50
C THR A 300 -29.44 -10.67 4.58
N ARG A 301 -29.22 -11.03 5.84
CA ARG A 301 -29.59 -10.23 7.01
C ARG A 301 -28.36 -9.97 7.87
N ILE A 302 -28.22 -8.72 8.30
CA ILE A 302 -27.23 -8.32 9.31
C ILE A 302 -27.91 -8.42 10.68
N ILE A 303 -27.27 -9.11 11.61
CA ILE A 303 -27.79 -9.34 12.97
C ILE A 303 -26.80 -8.82 14.02
N HIS A 304 -27.33 -8.33 15.13
CA HIS A 304 -26.55 -7.81 16.25
C HIS A 304 -26.68 -8.71 17.48
N LYS A 305 -25.61 -8.83 18.27
CA LYS A 305 -25.56 -9.68 19.47
C LYS A 305 -26.65 -9.38 20.52
N GLY A 306 -27.12 -8.14 20.57
CA GLY A 306 -28.16 -7.69 21.50
C GLY A 306 -29.60 -7.82 20.98
N GLU A 307 -29.80 -8.35 19.77
CA GLU A 307 -31.14 -8.59 19.20
C GLU A 307 -31.78 -9.82 19.86
N SER A 308 -33.07 -9.74 20.18
CA SER A 308 -33.85 -10.87 20.69
C SER A 308 -34.55 -11.61 19.54
N ASN A 309 -34.80 -12.91 19.72
CA ASN A 309 -35.51 -13.76 18.76
C ASN A 309 -34.84 -13.76 17.36
N ILE A 310 -33.51 -13.79 17.33
CA ILE A 310 -32.71 -13.76 16.10
C ILE A 310 -33.11 -14.92 15.18
N GLU A 311 -33.20 -16.14 15.71
CA GLU A 311 -33.54 -17.34 14.94
C GLU A 311 -34.93 -17.24 14.33
N ASP A 312 -35.95 -16.88 15.11
CA ASP A 312 -37.33 -16.74 14.61
C ASP A 312 -37.41 -15.72 13.48
N THR A 313 -36.73 -14.58 13.65
CA THR A 313 -36.77 -13.53 12.64
C THR A 313 -35.94 -13.88 11.40
N LEU A 314 -34.89 -14.71 11.53
CA LEU A 314 -34.15 -15.24 10.39
C LEU A 314 -34.99 -16.25 9.60
N GLU A 315 -35.66 -17.17 10.27
CA GLU A 315 -36.49 -18.22 9.67
C GLU A 315 -37.70 -17.68 8.89
N GLN A 316 -38.18 -16.49 9.25
CA GLN A 316 -39.23 -15.78 8.48
C GLN A 316 -38.77 -15.31 7.09
N HIS A 317 -37.45 -15.13 6.88
CA HIS A 317 -36.92 -14.49 5.67
C HIS A 317 -35.97 -15.37 4.87
N ILE A 318 -35.22 -16.25 5.54
CA ILE A 318 -34.19 -17.10 4.95
C ILE A 318 -34.51 -18.55 5.31
N SER A 319 -34.49 -19.44 4.32
CA SER A 319 -34.65 -20.87 4.53
C SER A 319 -33.30 -21.56 4.76
N TYR A 320 -33.32 -22.68 5.47
CA TYR A 320 -32.12 -23.51 5.62
C TYR A 320 -31.72 -24.20 4.30
N PRO A 321 -30.42 -24.45 4.07
CA PRO A 321 -29.31 -24.08 4.93
C PRO A 321 -28.96 -22.58 4.89
N MET A 322 -28.48 -22.08 6.03
CA MET A 322 -27.99 -20.70 6.18
C MET A 322 -26.47 -20.68 6.33
N VAL A 323 -25.83 -19.62 5.84
CA VAL A 323 -24.40 -19.37 6.04
C VAL A 323 -24.21 -18.16 6.94
N VAL A 324 -23.53 -18.35 8.08
CA VAL A 324 -23.20 -17.31 9.05
C VAL A 324 -21.76 -16.87 8.86
N LYS A 325 -21.53 -15.55 8.72
CA LYS A 325 -20.23 -14.96 8.36
C LYS A 325 -19.88 -13.80 9.27
N ILE A 326 -18.61 -13.72 9.67
CA ILE A 326 -18.05 -12.52 10.29
C ILE A 326 -17.82 -11.43 9.22
N PRO A 327 -18.16 -10.15 9.51
CA PRO A 327 -17.95 -9.02 8.59
C PRO A 327 -16.53 -8.92 8.03
N ASP A 328 -15.52 -8.97 8.90
CA ASP A 328 -14.13 -8.60 8.62
C ASP A 328 -13.21 -9.80 8.26
N GLY A 329 -13.78 -10.97 7.97
CA GLY A 329 -13.01 -12.16 7.60
C GLY A 329 -12.66 -12.23 6.10
N ALA A 330 -11.44 -12.63 5.74
CA ALA A 330 -11.07 -13.01 4.36
C ALA A 330 -10.74 -14.52 4.30
N PHE A 331 -10.74 -15.09 3.09
CA PHE A 331 -10.37 -16.49 2.83
C PHE A 331 -11.13 -17.52 3.67
N SER A 332 -12.46 -17.45 3.72
CA SER A 332 -13.31 -18.42 4.43
C SER A 332 -13.10 -18.56 5.95
N LYS A 333 -12.29 -17.70 6.58
CA LYS A 333 -12.15 -17.66 8.04
C LYS A 333 -13.41 -17.04 8.66
N GLY A 334 -14.05 -17.75 9.60
CA GLY A 334 -15.26 -17.27 10.28
C GLY A 334 -16.54 -17.38 9.43
N VAL A 335 -16.64 -18.44 8.62
CA VAL A 335 -17.81 -18.78 7.81
C VAL A 335 -18.29 -20.17 8.21
N LEU A 336 -19.49 -20.28 8.77
CA LEU A 336 -20.11 -21.54 9.19
C LEU A 336 -21.42 -21.76 8.43
N LYS A 337 -21.77 -23.03 8.14
CA LYS A 337 -23.04 -23.39 7.51
C LYS A 337 -23.91 -24.12 8.54
N ALA A 338 -25.16 -23.68 8.67
CA ALA A 338 -26.17 -24.27 9.53
C ALA A 338 -27.29 -24.88 8.67
N GLN A 339 -27.56 -26.17 8.89
CA GLN A 339 -28.60 -26.94 8.19
C GLN A 339 -29.96 -26.85 8.89
N ASP A 340 -29.96 -26.53 10.17
CA ASP A 340 -31.16 -26.41 10.99
C ASP A 340 -30.97 -25.37 12.11
N ARG A 341 -32.03 -25.18 12.90
CA ARG A 341 -32.05 -24.22 14.00
C ARG A 341 -31.02 -24.53 15.09
N ALA A 342 -30.81 -25.79 15.42
CA ALA A 342 -29.86 -26.18 16.46
C ALA A 342 -28.42 -25.88 16.02
N GLU A 343 -28.09 -26.11 14.75
CA GLU A 343 -26.82 -25.71 14.16
C GLU A 343 -26.69 -24.19 14.06
N LEU A 344 -27.76 -23.47 13.74
CA LEU A 344 -27.76 -22.00 13.67
C LEU A 344 -27.41 -21.39 15.03
N THR A 345 -28.10 -21.78 16.10
CA THR A 345 -27.83 -21.28 17.45
C THR A 345 -26.36 -21.54 17.85
N LYS A 346 -25.83 -22.74 17.58
CA LYS A 346 -24.41 -23.04 17.81
C LYS A 346 -23.47 -22.13 17.03
N CYS A 347 -23.75 -21.90 15.74
CA CYS A 347 -22.96 -21.00 14.90
C CYS A 347 -22.98 -19.56 15.41
N LEU A 348 -24.15 -19.07 15.82
CA LEU A 348 -24.32 -17.73 16.38
C LEU A 348 -23.54 -17.57 17.69
N ASP A 349 -23.68 -18.53 18.62
CA ASP A 349 -22.97 -18.52 19.91
C ASP A 349 -21.45 -18.54 19.73
N GLU A 350 -20.94 -19.30 18.76
CA GLU A 350 -19.51 -19.32 18.48
C GLU A 350 -19.02 -18.00 17.89
N LEU A 351 -19.70 -17.49 16.86
CA LEU A 351 -19.22 -16.33 16.12
C LEU A 351 -19.46 -15.00 16.85
N PHE A 352 -20.50 -14.89 17.69
CA PHE A 352 -20.73 -13.72 18.56
C PHE A 352 -19.73 -13.60 19.72
N LYS A 353 -18.88 -14.62 19.96
CA LYS A 353 -17.69 -14.48 20.83
C LYS A 353 -16.60 -13.65 20.15
N LYS A 354 -16.58 -13.62 18.81
CA LYS A 354 -15.53 -13.00 17.99
C LYS A 354 -15.96 -11.66 17.39
N SER A 355 -17.27 -11.42 17.21
CA SER A 355 -17.81 -10.18 16.64
C SER A 355 -19.14 -9.77 17.27
N SER A 356 -19.47 -8.48 17.27
CA SER A 356 -20.78 -7.97 17.71
C SER A 356 -21.86 -8.03 16.62
N LEU A 357 -21.42 -8.12 15.35
CA LEU A 357 -22.28 -8.18 14.17
C LEU A 357 -21.95 -9.43 13.37
N LEU A 358 -22.98 -10.11 12.86
CA LEU A 358 -22.84 -11.23 11.94
C LEU A 358 -23.70 -11.00 10.70
N LEU A 359 -23.29 -11.58 9.58
CA LEU A 359 -24.13 -11.68 8.39
C LEU A 359 -24.65 -13.11 8.28
N VAL A 360 -25.96 -13.25 8.15
CA VAL A 360 -26.61 -14.52 7.83
C VAL A 360 -27.14 -14.42 6.41
N GLN A 361 -26.77 -15.38 5.57
CA GLN A 361 -27.08 -15.39 4.15
C GLN A 361 -27.68 -16.74 3.75
N GLU A 362 -28.61 -16.75 2.80
CA GLU A 362 -29.11 -17.99 2.21
C GLU A 362 -27.98 -18.77 1.52
N TYR A 363 -27.96 -20.08 1.68
CA TYR A 363 -27.05 -20.93 0.95
C TYR A 363 -27.59 -21.26 -0.43
N LEU A 364 -26.83 -20.93 -1.48
CA LEU A 364 -27.11 -21.35 -2.85
C LEU A 364 -26.08 -22.41 -3.24
N TYR A 365 -26.55 -23.58 -3.65
CA TYR A 365 -25.68 -24.63 -4.16
C TYR A 365 -25.20 -24.28 -5.57
N THR A 366 -23.90 -24.37 -5.80
CA THR A 366 -23.26 -24.13 -7.10
C THR A 366 -22.17 -25.17 -7.34
N GLU A 367 -22.02 -25.62 -8.58
CA GLU A 367 -20.89 -26.49 -8.97
C GLU A 367 -19.58 -25.68 -9.09
N PHE A 368 -19.71 -24.39 -9.38
CA PHE A 368 -18.62 -23.44 -9.51
C PHE A 368 -19.09 -22.00 -9.26
N ASP A 369 -18.15 -21.13 -8.91
CA ASP A 369 -18.38 -19.70 -8.77
C ASP A 369 -17.81 -18.91 -9.95
N TRP A 370 -18.56 -17.92 -10.42
CA TRP A 370 -18.09 -16.97 -11.42
C TRP A 370 -17.21 -15.89 -10.79
N ARG A 371 -16.06 -15.64 -11.42
CA ARG A 371 -15.12 -14.56 -11.11
C ARG A 371 -15.03 -13.63 -12.29
N ILE A 372 -15.65 -12.46 -12.18
CA ILE A 372 -15.62 -11.46 -13.25
C ILE A 372 -14.67 -10.35 -12.84
N GLY A 373 -13.61 -10.15 -13.62
CA GLY A 373 -12.71 -9.01 -13.48
C GLY A 373 -13.26 -7.82 -14.26
N ILE A 374 -13.51 -6.70 -13.60
CA ILE A 374 -14.07 -5.50 -14.22
C ILE A 374 -13.08 -4.37 -14.08
N LEU A 375 -12.67 -3.74 -15.19
CA LEU A 375 -11.83 -2.55 -15.19
C LEU A 375 -12.53 -1.45 -16.00
N ASN A 376 -12.62 -0.25 -15.45
CA ASN A 376 -13.27 0.88 -16.12
C ASN A 376 -14.71 0.58 -16.58
N ASN A 377 -15.50 -0.05 -15.69
CA ASN A 377 -16.86 -0.56 -15.97
C ASN A 377 -16.97 -1.58 -17.11
N LYS A 378 -15.85 -2.18 -17.56
CA LYS A 378 -15.82 -3.19 -18.61
C LYS A 378 -15.32 -4.51 -18.06
N PRO A 379 -16.05 -5.63 -18.25
CA PRO A 379 -15.51 -6.95 -17.98
C PRO A 379 -14.29 -7.22 -18.86
N ILE A 380 -13.17 -7.62 -18.24
CA ILE A 380 -11.90 -7.89 -18.93
C ILE A 380 -11.50 -9.36 -18.88
N PHE A 381 -11.99 -10.14 -17.91
CA PHE A 381 -11.84 -11.59 -17.87
C PHE A 381 -12.97 -12.23 -17.08
N ALA A 382 -13.17 -13.52 -17.31
CA ALA A 382 -14.05 -14.36 -16.52
C ALA A 382 -13.38 -15.68 -16.17
N CYS A 383 -13.56 -16.15 -14.94
CA CYS A 383 -13.14 -17.47 -14.53
C CYS A 383 -14.28 -18.24 -13.84
N ARG A 384 -14.26 -19.55 -13.97
CA ARG A 384 -15.05 -20.46 -13.12
C ARG A 384 -14.11 -21.05 -12.09
N TYR A 385 -14.44 -20.89 -10.81
CA TYR A 385 -13.69 -21.52 -9.72
C TYR A 385 -14.53 -22.68 -9.21
N TYR A 386 -13.98 -23.88 -9.30
CA TYR A 386 -14.64 -25.08 -8.82
C TYR A 386 -14.46 -25.22 -7.31
N MET A 387 -15.44 -25.86 -6.67
CA MET A 387 -15.35 -26.20 -5.26
C MET A 387 -14.34 -27.35 -5.04
N VAL A 388 -13.72 -27.42 -3.86
CA VAL A 388 -12.86 -28.57 -3.50
C VAL A 388 -13.74 -29.82 -3.38
N LYS A 389 -13.25 -30.99 -3.79
CA LYS A 389 -14.04 -32.24 -3.74
C LYS A 389 -14.57 -32.49 -2.32
N ASN A 390 -15.87 -32.68 -2.18
CA ASN A 390 -16.59 -32.86 -0.91
C ASN A 390 -16.52 -31.66 0.06
N HIS A 391 -16.19 -30.45 -0.43
CA HIS A 391 -16.13 -29.24 0.38
C HIS A 391 -16.83 -28.09 -0.35
N TRP A 392 -17.76 -27.41 0.33
CA TRP A 392 -18.59 -26.35 -0.27
C TRP A 392 -17.87 -24.99 -0.38
N GLN A 393 -16.58 -24.93 -0.05
CA GLN A 393 -15.75 -23.74 -0.18
C GLN A 393 -14.57 -24.00 -1.13
N ILE A 394 -14.13 -22.94 -1.81
CA ILE A 394 -13.01 -22.94 -2.76
C ILE A 394 -11.65 -23.19 -2.09
N TYR A 395 -11.52 -22.86 -0.80
CA TYR A 395 -10.30 -23.08 0.00
C TYR A 395 -10.63 -23.89 1.25
N GLN A 396 -9.85 -24.94 1.50
CA GLN A 396 -9.83 -25.65 2.79
C GLN A 396 -8.51 -25.32 3.49
N HIS A 397 -8.58 -24.73 4.68
CA HIS A 397 -7.40 -24.45 5.51
C HIS A 397 -7.10 -25.66 6.38
N GLY A 398 -6.18 -26.54 5.94
CA GLY A 398 -5.58 -27.56 6.80
C GLY A 398 -4.37 -27.01 7.57
N GLU A 399 -3.97 -27.67 8.66
CA GLU A 399 -2.83 -27.26 9.51
C GLU A 399 -1.47 -27.21 8.78
N SER A 400 -1.34 -27.80 7.57
CA SER A 400 -0.08 -27.84 6.83
C SER A 400 -0.16 -27.53 5.32
N LYS A 401 -1.33 -27.60 4.67
CA LYS A 401 -1.52 -27.20 3.26
C LYS A 401 -2.94 -26.68 3.02
N SER A 402 -3.05 -25.63 2.22
CA SER A 402 -4.34 -25.17 1.69
C SER A 402 -4.62 -25.86 0.36
N GLU A 403 -5.78 -26.50 0.23
CA GLU A 403 -6.25 -27.06 -1.03
C GLU A 403 -7.17 -26.05 -1.71
N SER A 404 -6.95 -25.79 -3.01
CA SER A 404 -7.82 -24.97 -3.85
C SER A 404 -8.46 -25.81 -4.94
N GLY A 405 -9.74 -25.57 -5.23
CA GLY A 405 -10.39 -26.20 -6.39
C GLY A 405 -9.75 -25.81 -7.73
N GLY A 406 -10.09 -26.52 -8.80
CA GLY A 406 -9.66 -26.17 -10.16
C GLY A 406 -10.26 -24.84 -10.63
N PHE A 407 -9.75 -24.30 -11.74
CA PHE A 407 -10.33 -23.12 -12.36
C PHE A 407 -10.25 -23.19 -13.89
N ASP A 408 -11.27 -22.62 -14.55
CA ASP A 408 -11.26 -22.37 -15.99
C ASP A 408 -11.24 -20.86 -16.24
N THR A 409 -10.54 -20.42 -17.27
CA THR A 409 -10.59 -19.04 -17.76
C THR A 409 -11.34 -19.00 -19.08
N LEU A 410 -12.34 -18.13 -19.20
CA LEU A 410 -13.24 -18.06 -20.35
C LEU A 410 -13.26 -16.63 -20.92
N PRO A 411 -13.45 -16.49 -22.24
CA PRO A 411 -13.78 -15.20 -22.84
C PRO A 411 -15.08 -14.63 -22.24
N THR A 412 -15.15 -13.31 -22.09
CA THR A 412 -16.30 -12.66 -21.45
C THR A 412 -17.61 -12.86 -22.21
N PHE A 413 -17.57 -13.07 -23.53
CA PHE A 413 -18.77 -13.31 -24.35
C PHE A 413 -19.40 -14.69 -24.13
N GLU A 414 -18.70 -15.64 -23.52
CA GLU A 414 -19.23 -16.96 -23.16
C GLU A 414 -19.95 -16.95 -21.80
N VAL A 415 -19.81 -15.85 -21.04
CA VAL A 415 -20.43 -15.71 -19.72
C VAL A 415 -21.91 -15.36 -19.90
N PRO A 416 -22.83 -16.01 -19.16
CA PRO A 416 -24.24 -15.66 -19.19
C PRO A 416 -24.47 -14.15 -18.94
N ARG A 417 -25.32 -13.54 -19.77
CA ARG A 417 -25.57 -12.09 -19.74
C ARG A 417 -26.00 -11.59 -18.35
N ARG A 418 -26.79 -12.38 -17.61
CA ARG A 418 -27.24 -12.05 -16.25
C ARG A 418 -26.07 -11.95 -15.27
N VAL A 419 -25.09 -12.84 -15.36
CA VAL A 419 -23.87 -12.81 -14.52
C VAL A 419 -23.06 -11.56 -14.81
N LEU A 420 -22.84 -11.22 -16.08
CA LEU A 420 -22.14 -9.99 -16.45
C LEU A 420 -22.87 -8.73 -15.99
N GLN A 421 -24.20 -8.68 -16.16
CA GLN A 421 -25.01 -7.55 -15.72
C GLN A 421 -24.96 -7.36 -14.21
N ALA A 422 -25.06 -8.43 -13.45
CA ALA A 422 -24.99 -8.39 -12.00
C ALA A 422 -23.59 -7.98 -11.53
N ALA A 423 -22.51 -8.48 -12.15
CA ALA A 423 -21.15 -8.07 -11.84
C ALA A 423 -20.88 -6.58 -12.15
N ILE A 424 -21.36 -6.10 -13.31
CA ILE A 424 -21.29 -4.68 -13.66
C ILE A 424 -22.12 -3.83 -12.67
N ALA A 425 -23.30 -4.29 -12.27
CA ALA A 425 -24.13 -3.60 -11.30
C ALA A 425 -23.41 -3.47 -9.95
N ALA A 426 -22.76 -4.53 -9.47
CA ALA A 426 -22.01 -4.54 -8.21
C ALA A 426 -20.80 -3.57 -8.20
N THR A 427 -20.33 -3.13 -9.36
CA THR A 427 -19.12 -2.29 -9.50
C THR A 427 -19.40 -0.86 -9.95
N LYS A 428 -20.65 -0.54 -10.27
CA LYS A 428 -21.02 0.80 -10.75
C LYS A 428 -21.08 1.83 -9.61
N PRO A 429 -20.74 3.10 -9.89
CA PRO A 429 -21.01 4.18 -8.94
C PRO A 429 -22.51 4.27 -8.59
N PRO A 430 -22.87 4.57 -7.33
CA PRO A 430 -21.99 5.04 -6.26
C PRO A 430 -21.30 3.91 -5.46
N LEU A 431 -21.48 2.64 -5.83
CA LEU A 431 -20.96 1.47 -5.09
C LEU A 431 -19.42 1.45 -5.09
N LEU A 432 -18.81 1.61 -6.26
CA LEU A 432 -17.35 1.68 -6.44
C LEU A 432 -17.00 2.74 -7.49
N ARG A 433 -15.83 3.38 -7.37
CA ARG A 433 -15.42 4.42 -8.34
C ARG A 433 -15.10 3.76 -9.69
N PRO A 434 -15.42 4.41 -10.83
CA PRO A 434 -15.36 3.76 -12.15
C PRO A 434 -13.96 3.35 -12.59
N SER A 435 -12.88 3.92 -12.04
CA SER A 435 -11.53 3.83 -12.61
C SER A 435 -10.75 2.53 -12.35
N ARG A 436 -11.35 1.46 -11.78
CA ARG A 436 -10.58 0.48 -10.99
C ARG A 436 -11.01 -0.97 -11.19
N LEU A 437 -10.03 -1.89 -11.09
CA LEU A 437 -10.25 -3.33 -11.21
C LEU A 437 -11.02 -3.83 -9.98
N VAL A 438 -12.23 -4.34 -10.16
CA VAL A 438 -12.99 -4.97 -9.08
C VAL A 438 -13.31 -6.40 -9.49
N MET A 439 -12.96 -7.35 -8.62
CA MET A 439 -13.35 -8.74 -8.78
C MET A 439 -14.67 -8.97 -8.04
N VAL A 440 -15.74 -9.22 -8.79
CA VAL A 440 -17.04 -9.53 -8.19
C VAL A 440 -17.19 -11.03 -8.07
N TYR A 441 -17.55 -11.47 -6.87
CA TYR A 441 -17.86 -12.86 -6.53
C TYR A 441 -19.34 -13.07 -6.84
N MET A 442 -19.67 -13.89 -7.84
CA MET A 442 -21.06 -14.25 -8.10
C MET A 442 -21.21 -15.76 -8.09
N ALA A 443 -21.97 -16.26 -7.12
CA ALA A 443 -22.52 -17.61 -7.18
C ALA A 443 -23.33 -17.75 -8.48
N SER A 444 -23.23 -18.88 -9.16
CA SER A 444 -24.00 -19.15 -10.37
C SER A 444 -25.50 -18.94 -10.09
N MET A 445 -26.07 -17.89 -10.67
CA MET A 445 -27.51 -17.67 -10.73
C MET A 445 -28.16 -18.56 -11.77
#